data_AF-A0A0S3QSB9-F1
#
_entry.id   AF-A0A0S3QSB9-F1
#
_cell.length_a   1.000
_cell.length_b   1.000
_cell.length_c   1.000
_cell.angle_alpha   90.00
_cell.angle_beta   90.00
_cell.angle_gamma   90.00
#
_symmetry.space_group_name_H-M   'P 1'
#
loop_
_entity.id
_entity.type
_entity.pdbx_description
1 polymer ?
#
loop_
_entity_poly.entity_id
_entity_poly.type
_entity_poly.pdbx_seq_one_letter_code
_entity_poly.pdbx_strand_id
1 'polypeptide(L)'
;MKIYVETTLLLAMAKDEELAQKIDLKNAFISDLVLAEIHNLEEPWRNWVAKFLKEHPLVSVKLQKEEIEFARKYVYNKIIKPEEFTLGLHYFIGCSKGFDAIYTCDPLLEQLKPEMDRINLHFNKNTTEVKNFSCTDYPQADLIKIRQMINRLCESQGEVRLLTAIRESQEFFCKEKELSIKRLEKLC
;
A
#
# COMPACT_ATOMS: atom_id res chain seq x y z
N MET A 1 -15.46 2.68 -10.75
CA MET A 1 -14.23 3.38 -10.30
C MET A 1 -13.45 2.42 -9.42
N LYS A 2 -12.23 2.02 -9.78
CA LYS A 2 -11.37 1.13 -8.98
C LYS A 2 -10.50 1.98 -8.04
N ILE A 3 -10.50 1.65 -6.75
CA ILE A 3 -9.83 2.41 -5.69
C ILE A 3 -8.73 1.55 -5.09
N TYR A 4 -7.53 2.12 -4.95
CA TYR A 4 -6.45 1.53 -4.16
C TYR A 4 -6.48 2.09 -2.74
N VAL A 5 -6.65 1.23 -1.74
CA VAL A 5 -6.62 1.58 -0.32
C VAL A 5 -5.18 1.41 0.17
N GLU A 6 -4.56 2.53 0.53
CA GLU A 6 -3.23 2.56 1.14
C GLU A 6 -3.30 2.18 2.63
N THR A 7 -2.17 1.78 3.20
CA THR A 7 -2.03 1.21 4.55
C THR A 7 -2.62 2.08 5.65
N THR A 8 -2.38 3.40 5.62
CA THR A 8 -2.89 4.31 6.66
C THR A 8 -4.42 4.35 6.69
N LEU A 9 -5.06 4.29 5.52
CA LEU A 9 -6.51 4.28 5.43
C LEU A 9 -7.10 2.94 5.88
N LEU A 10 -6.45 1.82 5.54
CA LEU A 10 -6.88 0.51 6.04
C LEU A 10 -6.83 0.44 7.56
N LEU A 11 -5.78 0.99 8.17
CA LEU A 11 -5.64 1.10 9.62
C LEU A 11 -6.74 1.98 10.23
N ALA A 12 -7.01 3.13 9.62
CA ALA A 12 -8.07 4.03 10.07
C ALA A 12 -9.45 3.37 9.98
N MET A 13 -9.79 2.71 8.86
CA MET A 13 -11.06 1.98 8.70
C MET A 13 -11.21 0.81 9.67
N ALA A 14 -10.11 0.12 10.00
CA ALA A 14 -10.14 -0.99 10.95
C ALA A 14 -10.40 -0.53 12.39
N LYS A 15 -10.07 0.73 12.71
CA LYS A 15 -10.36 1.34 14.01
C LYS A 15 -11.71 2.06 14.04
N ASP A 16 -12.12 2.66 12.93
CA ASP A 16 -13.34 3.45 12.78
C ASP A 16 -14.17 2.98 11.58
N GLU A 17 -15.23 2.21 11.87
CA GLU A 17 -16.15 1.68 10.86
C GLU A 17 -16.92 2.79 10.11
N GLU A 18 -17.10 3.99 10.68
CA GLU A 18 -17.78 5.10 9.98
C GLU A 18 -16.96 5.57 8.77
N LEU A 19 -15.63 5.49 8.86
CA LEU A 19 -14.75 5.82 7.74
C LEU A 19 -14.92 4.80 6.60
N ALA A 20 -15.08 3.53 6.93
CA ALA A 20 -15.31 2.47 5.94
C ALA A 20 -16.62 2.68 5.17
N GLN A 21 -17.66 3.23 5.80
CA GLN A 21 -18.94 3.55 5.15
C GLN A 21 -18.84 4.68 4.11
N LYS A 22 -17.79 5.51 4.19
CA LYS A 22 -17.55 6.60 3.22
C LYS A 22 -16.88 6.10 1.93
N ILE A 23 -16.49 4.83 1.88
CA ILE A 23 -15.71 4.24 0.79
C ILE A 23 -16.54 3.13 0.14
N ASP A 24 -16.56 3.11 -1.20
CA ASP A 24 -17.16 2.00 -1.94
C ASP A 24 -16.26 0.76 -1.90
N LEU A 25 -16.38 -0.02 -0.82
CA LEU A 25 -15.54 -1.19 -0.57
C LEU A 25 -15.65 -2.27 -1.65
N LYS A 26 -16.74 -2.31 -2.44
CA LYS A 26 -16.89 -3.26 -3.55
C LYS A 26 -15.87 -3.04 -4.67
N ASN A 27 -15.37 -1.82 -4.79
CA ASN A 27 -14.37 -1.44 -5.77
C ASN A 27 -13.03 -1.04 -5.12
N ALA A 28 -12.83 -1.39 -3.84
CA ALA A 28 -11.61 -1.13 -3.10
C ALA A 28 -10.67 -2.33 -3.13
N PHE A 29 -9.38 -2.04 -3.33
CA PHE A 29 -8.31 -3.02 -3.46
C PHE A 29 -7.14 -2.62 -2.57
N ILE A 30 -6.47 -3.61 -1.99
CA ILE A 30 -5.20 -3.44 -1.27
C ILE A 30 -4.10 -4.15 -2.07
N SER A 31 -2.84 -4.08 -1.64
CA SER A 31 -1.75 -4.82 -2.28
C SER A 31 -1.02 -5.72 -1.30
N ASP A 32 -0.18 -6.60 -1.82
CA ASP A 32 0.74 -7.40 -1.01
C ASP A 32 1.63 -6.50 -0.12
N LEU A 33 1.98 -5.29 -0.58
CA LEU A 33 2.73 -4.32 0.22
C LEU A 33 1.95 -3.86 1.44
N VAL A 34 0.67 -3.51 1.29
CA VAL A 34 -0.19 -3.12 2.43
C VAL A 34 -0.19 -4.20 3.49
N LEU A 35 -0.41 -5.46 3.10
CA LEU A 35 -0.46 -6.58 4.03
C LEU A 35 0.89 -6.87 4.69
N ALA A 36 1.99 -6.70 3.95
CA ALA A 36 3.35 -6.81 4.49
C ALA A 36 3.64 -5.69 5.51
N GLU A 37 3.19 -4.46 5.27
CA GLU A 37 3.32 -3.38 6.23
C GLU A 37 2.50 -3.68 7.50
N ILE A 38 1.25 -4.14 7.34
CA ILE A 38 0.42 -4.56 8.48
C ILE A 38 1.09 -5.70 9.27
N HIS A 39 1.68 -6.69 8.61
CA HIS A 39 2.38 -7.80 9.27
C HIS A 39 3.42 -7.32 10.29
N ASN A 40 4.10 -6.22 9.99
CA ASN A 40 5.20 -5.68 10.78
C ASN A 40 4.75 -4.67 11.85
N LEU A 41 3.46 -4.44 12.01
CA LEU A 41 2.92 -3.61 13.09
C LEU A 41 2.78 -4.39 14.40
N GLU A 42 2.74 -3.68 15.52
CA GLU A 42 2.38 -4.27 16.81
C GLU A 42 0.86 -4.47 16.95
N GLU A 43 0.48 -5.34 17.88
CA GLU A 43 -0.93 -5.45 18.30
C GLU A 43 -1.35 -4.18 19.06
N PRO A 44 -2.62 -3.74 18.97
CA PRO A 44 -3.78 -4.46 18.44
C PRO A 44 -4.08 -4.23 16.95
N TRP A 45 -3.27 -3.44 16.25
CA TRP A 45 -3.55 -3.01 14.87
C TRP A 45 -3.71 -4.17 13.90
N ARG A 46 -2.84 -5.18 14.02
CA ARG A 46 -2.90 -6.39 13.21
C ARG A 46 -4.21 -7.15 13.40
N ASN A 47 -4.65 -7.32 14.64
CA ASN A 47 -5.93 -7.96 14.95
C ASN A 47 -7.13 -7.14 14.46
N TRP A 48 -7.09 -5.81 14.59
CA TRP A 48 -8.16 -4.95 14.08
C TRP A 48 -8.29 -5.05 12.56
N VAL A 49 -7.18 -4.94 11.82
CA VAL A 49 -7.19 -5.09 10.36
C VAL A 49 -7.65 -6.49 9.96
N ALA A 50 -7.20 -7.53 10.67
CA ALA A 50 -7.66 -8.89 10.40
C ALA A 50 -9.18 -9.05 10.61
N LYS A 51 -9.73 -8.51 11.69
CA LYS A 51 -11.17 -8.51 11.94
C LYS A 51 -11.91 -7.77 10.81
N PHE A 52 -11.46 -6.55 10.50
CA PHE A 52 -12.03 -5.74 9.42
C PHE A 52 -12.03 -6.49 8.07
N LEU A 53 -10.91 -7.11 7.68
CA LEU A 53 -10.82 -7.84 6.41
C LEU A 53 -11.65 -9.14 6.38
N LYS A 54 -12.01 -9.72 7.53
CA LYS A 54 -12.94 -10.86 7.60
C LYS A 54 -14.38 -10.41 7.36
N GLU A 55 -14.75 -9.25 7.89
CA GLU A 55 -16.10 -8.66 7.74
C GLU A 55 -16.27 -7.98 6.37
N HIS A 56 -15.19 -7.37 5.88
CA HIS A 56 -15.11 -6.61 4.64
C HIS A 56 -13.96 -7.12 3.77
N PRO A 57 -14.12 -8.26 3.09
CA PRO A 57 -13.04 -8.85 2.30
C PRO A 57 -12.68 -7.94 1.13
N LEU A 58 -11.47 -7.39 1.18
CA LEU A 58 -10.85 -6.62 0.10
C LEU A 58 -9.96 -7.53 -0.74
N VAL A 59 -9.83 -7.19 -2.02
CA VAL A 59 -8.95 -7.92 -2.94
C VAL A 59 -7.53 -7.40 -2.77
N SER A 60 -6.57 -8.30 -2.53
CA SER A 60 -5.14 -7.98 -2.66
C SER A 60 -4.67 -8.12 -4.10
N VAL A 61 -4.12 -7.05 -4.66
CA VAL A 61 -3.41 -7.08 -5.93
C VAL A 61 -1.94 -7.45 -5.72
N LYS A 62 -1.45 -8.35 -6.57
CA LYS A 62 -0.08 -8.83 -6.49
C LYS A 62 0.90 -7.80 -7.01
N LEU A 63 1.92 -7.55 -6.20
CA LEU A 63 3.08 -6.77 -6.60
C LEU A 63 3.92 -7.56 -7.60
N GLN A 64 4.44 -6.89 -8.62
CA GLN A 64 5.24 -7.44 -9.71
C GLN A 64 6.66 -6.91 -9.64
N LYS A 65 7.58 -7.62 -10.29
CA LYS A 65 9.00 -7.28 -10.28
C LYS A 65 9.25 -5.90 -10.89
N GLU A 66 8.54 -5.59 -11.98
CA GLU A 66 8.67 -4.32 -12.70
C GLU A 66 8.27 -3.13 -11.82
N GLU A 67 7.36 -3.33 -10.88
CA GLU A 67 6.90 -2.29 -9.95
C GLU A 67 7.97 -1.96 -8.90
N ILE A 68 8.66 -2.99 -8.40
CA ILE A 68 9.82 -2.81 -7.53
C ILE A 68 10.98 -2.18 -8.29
N GLU A 69 11.30 -2.68 -9.49
CA GLU A 69 12.39 -2.14 -10.34
C GLU A 69 12.18 -0.65 -10.63
N PHE A 70 10.96 -0.27 -10.99
CA PHE A 70 10.61 1.12 -11.23
C PHE A 70 10.77 1.98 -9.98
N ALA A 71 10.18 1.55 -8.86
CA ALA A 71 10.26 2.31 -7.61
C ALA A 71 11.71 2.53 -7.18
N ARG A 72 12.54 1.50 -7.26
CA ARG A 72 13.97 1.61 -6.94
C ARG A 72 14.73 2.55 -7.87
N LYS A 73 14.48 2.46 -9.18
CA LYS A 73 15.25 3.24 -10.14
C LYS A 73 14.86 4.71 -10.14
N TYR A 74 13.60 5.02 -9.82
CA TYR A 74 13.05 6.36 -10.03
C TYR A 74 12.48 7.00 -8.79
N VAL A 75 11.76 6.26 -7.95
CA VAL A 75 11.21 6.81 -6.70
C VAL A 75 12.35 7.03 -5.71
N TYR A 76 13.15 6.01 -5.42
CA TYR A 76 14.28 6.11 -4.50
C TYR A 76 15.31 7.18 -4.91
N ASN A 77 15.58 7.34 -6.20
CA ASN A 77 16.58 8.30 -6.70
C ASN A 77 16.07 9.74 -6.82
N LYS A 78 14.75 9.97 -6.82
CA LYS A 78 14.15 11.31 -7.00
C LYS A 78 13.47 11.83 -5.76
N ILE A 79 12.98 10.94 -4.90
CA ILE A 79 12.38 11.28 -3.61
C ILE A 79 13.48 11.13 -2.55
N ILE A 80 14.06 12.26 -2.16
CA ILE A 80 15.31 12.36 -1.40
C ILE A 80 15.21 11.79 0.03
N LYS A 81 14.00 11.47 0.52
CA LYS A 81 13.80 10.99 1.89
C LYS A 81 13.45 9.50 1.93
N PRO A 82 14.24 8.68 2.66
CA PRO A 82 13.99 7.25 2.87
C PRO A 82 12.56 6.90 3.30
N GLU A 83 11.92 7.74 4.11
CA GLU A 83 10.56 7.55 4.61
C GLU A 83 9.45 7.76 3.58
N GLU A 84 9.77 8.36 2.43
CA GLU A 84 8.83 8.67 1.35
C GLU A 84 8.87 7.61 0.22
N PHE A 85 9.84 6.69 0.24
CA PHE A 85 10.00 5.63 -0.77
C PHE A 85 8.76 4.74 -0.92
N THR A 86 8.25 4.22 0.18
CA THR A 86 7.08 3.33 0.16
C THR A 86 5.83 4.07 -0.32
N LEU A 87 5.67 5.35 0.02
CA LEU A 87 4.58 6.19 -0.48
C LEU A 87 4.64 6.31 -2.01
N GLY A 88 5.82 6.53 -2.57
CA GLY A 88 5.99 6.52 -4.03
C GLY A 88 5.76 5.14 -4.65
N LEU A 89 6.08 4.04 -3.95
CA LEU A 89 5.72 2.68 -4.38
C LEU A 89 4.20 2.45 -4.37
N HIS A 90 3.49 2.88 -3.32
CA HIS A 90 2.01 2.88 -3.30
C HIS A 90 1.44 3.67 -4.47
N TYR A 91 1.99 4.86 -4.75
CA TYR A 91 1.58 5.67 -5.89
C TYR A 91 1.78 4.94 -7.22
N PHE A 92 2.94 4.30 -7.38
CA PHE A 92 3.25 3.57 -8.59
C PHE A 92 2.34 2.35 -8.80
N ILE A 93 2.00 1.62 -7.74
CA ILE A 93 1.01 0.51 -7.79
C ILE A 93 -0.34 1.04 -8.27
N GLY A 94 -0.78 2.18 -7.73
CA GLY A 94 -2.00 2.88 -8.18
C GLY A 94 -2.03 3.06 -9.70
N CYS A 95 -0.93 3.60 -10.23
CA CYS A 95 -0.78 3.91 -11.64
C CYS A 95 -0.61 2.66 -12.53
N SER A 96 0.21 1.69 -12.12
CA SER A 96 0.54 0.50 -12.92
C SER A 96 -0.65 -0.44 -13.09
N LYS A 97 -1.53 -0.51 -12.08
CA LYS A 97 -2.73 -1.34 -12.10
C LYS A 97 -3.96 -0.63 -12.67
N GLY A 98 -3.83 0.64 -13.06
CA GLY A 98 -4.92 1.43 -13.62
C GLY A 98 -6.04 1.68 -12.62
N PHE A 99 -5.69 1.98 -11.37
CA PHE A 99 -6.66 2.49 -10.40
C PHE A 99 -7.02 3.93 -10.75
N ASP A 100 -8.28 4.30 -10.51
CA ASP A 100 -8.75 5.66 -10.74
C ASP A 100 -8.27 6.61 -9.63
N ALA A 101 -8.15 6.08 -8.40
CA ALA A 101 -7.68 6.82 -7.24
C ALA A 101 -6.97 5.95 -6.21
N ILE A 102 -6.08 6.57 -5.44
CA ILE A 102 -5.48 6.05 -4.21
C ILE A 102 -6.07 6.81 -3.03
N TYR A 103 -6.63 6.06 -2.09
CA TYR A 103 -7.20 6.62 -0.87
C TYR A 103 -6.22 6.37 0.29
N THR A 104 -5.91 7.43 1.03
CA THR A 104 -4.91 7.41 2.11
C THR A 104 -5.34 8.34 3.24
N CYS A 105 -4.74 8.19 4.42
CA CYS A 105 -4.76 9.19 5.48
C CYS A 105 -3.41 9.92 5.61
N ASP A 106 -2.40 9.55 4.82
CA ASP A 106 -1.08 10.16 4.84
C ASP A 106 -1.03 11.41 3.93
N PRO A 107 -0.89 12.63 4.50
CA PRO A 107 -0.84 13.86 3.69
C PRO A 107 0.42 13.96 2.84
N LEU A 108 1.48 13.20 3.16
CA LEU A 108 2.71 13.22 2.37
C LEU A 108 2.49 12.63 0.97
N LEU A 109 1.59 11.66 0.80
CA LEU A 109 1.33 11.07 -0.52
C LEU A 109 0.75 12.11 -1.50
N GLU A 110 -0.11 13.00 -1.02
CA GLU A 110 -0.66 14.10 -1.81
C GLU A 110 0.44 15.12 -2.19
N GLN A 111 1.36 15.41 -1.26
CA GLN A 111 2.50 16.30 -1.51
C GLN A 111 3.49 15.73 -2.53
N LEU A 112 3.69 14.40 -2.53
CA LEU A 112 4.58 13.71 -3.46
C LEU A 112 3.99 13.53 -4.86
N LYS A 113 2.67 13.62 -4.98
CA LYS A 113 1.92 13.37 -6.23
C LYS A 113 2.48 14.14 -7.44
N PRO A 114 2.78 15.45 -7.39
CA PRO A 114 3.24 16.18 -8.58
C PRO A 114 4.57 15.65 -9.13
N GLU A 115 5.50 15.28 -8.26
CA GLU A 115 6.79 14.71 -8.66
C GLU A 115 6.61 13.29 -9.23
N MET A 116 5.75 12.49 -8.57
CA MET A 116 5.42 11.15 -9.04
C MET A 116 4.71 11.14 -10.39
N ASP A 117 3.80 12.08 -10.63
CA ASP A 117 3.15 12.27 -11.92
C ASP A 117 4.16 12.60 -13.01
N ARG A 118 5.10 13.51 -12.73
CA ARG A 118 6.17 13.85 -13.67
C ARG A 118 7.00 12.62 -14.06
N ILE A 119 7.36 11.81 -13.07
CA ILE A 119 8.10 10.55 -13.29
C ILE A 119 7.24 9.60 -14.14
N ASN A 120 6.00 9.33 -13.74
CA ASN A 120 5.11 8.40 -14.45
C ASN A 120 4.84 8.79 -15.91
N LEU A 121 4.57 10.07 -16.16
CA LEU A 121 4.36 10.59 -17.52
C LEU A 121 5.59 10.43 -18.41
N HIS A 122 6.80 10.64 -17.87
CA HIS A 122 8.04 10.39 -18.60
C HIS A 122 8.18 8.93 -19.07
N PHE A 123 7.56 7.99 -18.36
CA PHE A 123 7.56 6.56 -18.69
C PHE A 123 6.26 6.08 -19.37
N ASN A 124 5.46 6.99 -19.92
CA ASN A 124 4.17 6.69 -20.55
C ASN A 124 3.24 5.85 -19.65
N LYS A 125 3.24 6.16 -18.34
CA LYS A 125 2.33 5.56 -17.37
C LYS A 125 1.16 6.49 -17.11
N ASN A 126 0.03 5.91 -16.73
CA ASN A 126 -1.13 6.65 -16.27
C ASN A 126 -0.81 7.37 -14.95
N THR A 127 -1.59 8.41 -14.66
CA THR A 127 -1.63 9.05 -13.34
C THR A 127 -2.89 8.58 -12.62
N THR A 128 -2.91 8.72 -11.30
CA THR A 128 -4.07 8.34 -10.48
C THR A 128 -4.39 9.48 -9.54
N GLU A 129 -5.66 9.65 -9.16
CA GLU A 129 -6.04 10.66 -8.17
C GLU A 129 -5.52 10.25 -6.78
N VAL A 130 -5.13 11.20 -5.93
CA VAL A 130 -4.88 10.92 -4.50
C VAL A 130 -5.99 11.59 -3.72
N LYS A 131 -6.73 10.81 -2.91
CA LYS A 131 -7.72 11.34 -1.98
C LYS A 131 -7.24 11.12 -0.55
N ASN A 132 -6.95 12.22 0.13
CA ASN A 132 -6.58 12.19 1.54
C ASN A 132 -7.85 12.28 2.41
N PHE A 133 -7.98 11.33 3.33
CA PHE A 133 -8.98 11.33 4.39
C PHE A 133 -8.34 11.88 5.65
N SER A 134 -8.90 12.95 6.19
CA SER A 134 -8.42 13.55 7.44
C SER A 134 -8.61 12.57 8.60
N CYS A 135 -7.55 11.86 8.94
CA CYS A 135 -7.44 10.99 10.11
C CYS A 135 -5.96 10.86 10.47
N THR A 136 -5.61 11.12 11.73
CA THR A 136 -4.22 11.00 12.21
C THR A 136 -4.08 9.90 13.25
N ASP A 137 -5.15 9.12 13.47
CA ASP A 137 -5.25 8.17 14.56
C ASP A 137 -4.82 6.76 14.13
N TYR A 138 -3.56 6.65 13.72
CA TYR A 138 -2.90 5.40 13.31
C TYR A 138 -1.42 5.42 13.79
N PRO A 139 -0.71 4.27 13.85
CA PRO A 139 0.59 4.17 14.51
C PRO A 139 1.72 4.75 13.63
N GLN A 140 1.77 6.08 13.53
CA GLN A 140 2.71 6.83 12.67
C GLN A 140 4.18 6.42 12.89
N ALA A 141 4.60 6.32 14.15
CA ALA A 141 5.98 6.00 14.50
C ALA A 141 6.38 4.61 13.99
N ASP A 142 5.48 3.63 14.06
CA ASP A 142 5.76 2.27 13.61
C ASP A 142 5.71 2.17 12.08
N LEU A 143 4.79 2.88 11.43
CA LEU A 143 4.80 3.00 9.98
C LEU A 143 6.12 3.61 9.49
N ILE A 144 6.63 4.68 10.11
CA ILE A 144 7.95 5.24 9.75
C ILE A 144 9.05 4.17 9.84
N LYS A 145 9.07 3.36 10.92
CA LYS A 145 10.05 2.27 11.09
C LYS A 145 9.93 1.21 9.98
N ILE A 146 8.70 0.80 9.64
CA ILE A 146 8.42 -0.18 8.58
C ILE A 146 8.89 0.36 7.23
N ARG A 147 8.58 1.61 6.91
CA ARG A 147 8.98 2.26 5.66
C ARG A 147 10.51 2.32 5.54
N GLN A 148 11.20 2.69 6.62
CA GLN A 148 12.66 2.68 6.69
C GLN A 148 13.25 1.26 6.54
N MET A 149 12.58 0.22 7.03
CA MET A 149 13.01 -1.17 6.86
C MET A 149 12.88 -1.61 5.40
N ILE A 150 11.73 -1.36 4.77
CA ILE A 150 11.50 -1.67 3.35
C ILE A 150 12.49 -0.92 2.46
N ASN A 151 12.75 0.35 2.77
CA ASN A 151 13.76 1.14 2.06
C ASN A 151 15.18 0.53 2.20
N ARG A 152 15.58 0.11 3.40
CA ARG A 152 16.88 -0.58 3.62
C ARG A 152 16.99 -1.90 2.85
N LEU A 153 15.91 -2.66 2.75
CA LEU A 153 15.87 -3.88 1.94
C LEU A 153 15.98 -3.55 0.44
N CYS A 154 15.36 -2.47 0.01
CA CYS A 154 15.50 -1.90 -1.33
C CYS A 154 16.94 -1.46 -1.64
N GLU A 155 17.68 -0.92 -0.67
CA GLU A 155 19.09 -0.51 -0.86
C GLU A 155 20.06 -1.70 -0.92
N SER A 156 19.85 -2.69 -0.04
CA SER A 156 20.84 -3.75 0.23
C SER A 156 20.57 -5.06 -0.53
N GLN A 157 19.36 -5.26 -1.06
CA GLN A 157 18.97 -6.51 -1.72
C GLN A 157 18.53 -6.27 -3.17
N GLY A 158 18.57 -7.29 -4.03
CA GLY A 158 18.01 -7.25 -5.40
C GLY A 158 16.48 -7.25 -5.41
N GLU A 159 15.86 -6.85 -6.52
CA GLU A 159 14.40 -6.64 -6.67
C GLU A 159 13.59 -7.89 -6.38
N VAL A 160 14.11 -9.03 -6.84
CA VAL A 160 13.51 -10.34 -6.58
C VAL A 160 13.45 -10.63 -5.08
N ARG A 161 14.51 -10.31 -4.33
CA ARG A 161 14.55 -10.57 -2.88
C ARG A 161 13.59 -9.68 -2.11
N LEU A 162 13.49 -8.39 -2.45
CA LEU A 162 12.53 -7.49 -1.83
C LEU A 162 11.09 -7.96 -2.11
N LEU A 163 10.79 -8.32 -3.36
CA LEU A 163 9.47 -8.85 -3.73
C LEU A 163 9.14 -10.14 -2.97
N THR A 164 10.12 -11.04 -2.82
CA THR A 164 9.97 -12.26 -2.00
C THR A 164 9.69 -11.92 -0.54
N ALA A 165 10.46 -11.02 0.08
CA ALA A 165 10.27 -10.65 1.49
C ALA A 165 8.89 -10.02 1.76
N ILE A 166 8.39 -9.20 0.84
CA ILE A 166 7.03 -8.64 0.90
C ILE A 166 5.99 -9.76 0.85
N ARG A 167 6.12 -10.69 -0.10
CA ARG A 167 5.17 -11.82 -0.27
C ARG A 167 5.20 -12.76 0.93
N GLU A 168 6.37 -13.10 1.45
CA GLU A 168 6.51 -13.93 2.65
C GLU A 168 5.83 -13.26 3.85
N SER A 169 6.06 -11.96 4.06
CA SER A 169 5.41 -11.19 5.15
C SER A 169 3.89 -11.19 5.01
N GLN A 170 3.38 -10.98 3.80
CA GLN A 170 1.96 -11.03 3.49
C GLN A 170 1.36 -12.42 3.75
N GLU A 171 2.03 -13.48 3.28
CA GLU A 171 1.61 -14.87 3.50
C GLU A 171 1.58 -15.23 4.98
N PHE A 172 2.59 -14.81 5.76
CA PHE A 172 2.61 -15.02 7.20
C PHE A 172 1.44 -14.33 7.89
N PHE A 173 1.17 -13.06 7.60
CA PHE A 173 0.02 -12.36 8.16
C PHE A 173 -1.30 -13.07 7.81
N CYS A 174 -1.50 -13.45 6.55
CA CYS A 174 -2.73 -14.10 6.13
C CYS A 174 -2.92 -15.47 6.79
N LYS A 175 -1.85 -16.26 6.89
CA LYS A 175 -1.88 -17.57 7.54
C LYS A 175 -2.12 -17.45 9.04
N GLU A 176 -1.39 -16.57 9.72
CA GLU A 176 -1.52 -16.36 11.16
C GLU A 176 -2.92 -15.88 11.54
N LYS A 177 -3.51 -14.98 10.74
CA LYS A 177 -4.82 -14.40 11.01
C LYS A 177 -5.98 -15.15 10.36
N GLU A 178 -5.71 -16.27 9.71
CA GLU A 178 -6.70 -17.10 9.01
C GLU A 178 -7.53 -16.30 7.99
N LEU A 179 -6.85 -15.43 7.23
CA LEU A 179 -7.48 -14.60 6.22
C LEU A 179 -7.52 -15.31 4.87
N SER A 180 -8.74 -15.53 4.37
CA SER A 180 -8.94 -15.93 2.98
C SER A 180 -9.10 -14.69 2.10
N ILE A 181 -7.98 -14.10 1.70
CA ILE A 181 -7.95 -12.90 0.82
C ILE A 181 -8.29 -13.27 -0.64
N LYS A 182 -8.69 -14.52 -0.89
CA LYS A 182 -9.09 -15.00 -2.22
C LYS A 182 -10.58 -14.79 -2.48
N ARG A 183 -10.87 -13.74 -3.25
CA ARG A 183 -11.80 -13.79 -4.39
C ARG A 183 -11.32 -12.81 -5.46
N LEU A 184 -10.32 -13.18 -6.26
CA LEU A 184 -10.15 -12.63 -7.61
C LEU A 184 -9.20 -13.49 -8.48
N GLU A 185 -9.74 -14.58 -8.99
CA GLU A 185 -9.31 -15.23 -10.25
C GLU A 185 -10.38 -15.02 -11.34
N LYS A 186 -11.20 -13.94 -11.25
CA LYS A 186 -12.33 -13.74 -12.18
C LYS A 186 -12.45 -12.37 -12.86
N LEU A 187 -11.53 -11.42 -12.67
CA LEU A 187 -11.61 -10.10 -13.35
C LEU A 187 -10.25 -9.58 -13.87
N CYS A 188 -9.35 -10.48 -14.26
CA CYS A 188 -8.31 -10.16 -15.24
C CYS A 188 -8.58 -10.96 -16.51
#